data_AF-A0A2Z7ASX7-F1
#
_entry.id   AF-A0A2Z7ASX7-F1
#
_cell.length_a   1.000
_cell.length_b   1.000
_cell.length_c   1.000
_cell.angle_alpha   90.00
_cell.angle_beta   90.00
_cell.angle_gamma   90.00
#
_symmetry.space_group_name_H-M   'P 1'
#
loop_
_entity.id
_entity.type
_entity.pdbx_description
1 polymer ?
#
loop_
_entity_poly.entity_id
_entity_poly.type
_entity_poly.pdbx_seq_one_letter_code
_entity_poly.pdbx_strand_id
1 'polypeptide(L)'
;MAEIRPQPFRTFRVIHTLTQLITETARRVQFSPDGLLLAIASDTIPRTYNISPPSNKPTLHRAFRNGHAGHVTGLAFSSDSRFLVTSSSDTTVCLWEVSSGSLIRTLAGHNAPVSCVKINRVSDTIVSGSHDETIRIWDADSGACKKVIPAYSGPITDVDFSPDGSMIVACSIGGLCRIWDTASGNRIITIKEVDIPPVGSVMFSSDGRFVVVGNMDNTVVAGTEEGVKEPQATFSACFGAAFIMLHPTKYAAMLASKMQKHGATGWLVNTWWSGGSYGSGSRIKLAYTRKIIDAIHSGSLLKANYRKTEVFGLDIPTEIEGVPSEILEPMTTWPDKKAYKDTLLKLGGLFKNNFEVFVNHKIGKDGTVLTDEILAAGPAF
;
A
#
# COMPACT_ATOMS: atom_id res chain seq x y z
N MET A 1 12.50 -34.93 1.60
CA MET A 1 11.64 -33.74 1.77
C MET A 1 12.29 -32.89 2.85
N ALA A 2 12.76 -31.68 2.53
CA ALA A 2 13.34 -30.78 3.50
C ALA A 2 12.22 -30.09 4.30
N GLU A 3 12.20 -30.28 5.63
CA GLU A 3 11.31 -29.55 6.54
C GLU A 3 11.56 -28.05 6.41
N ILE A 4 10.55 -27.31 5.92
CA ILE A 4 10.53 -25.85 5.99
C ILE A 4 10.28 -25.49 7.46
N ARG A 5 11.34 -25.31 8.24
CA ARG A 5 11.23 -24.75 9.59
C ARG A 5 10.71 -23.31 9.49
N PRO A 6 9.62 -22.95 10.18
CA PRO A 6 9.15 -21.57 10.21
C PRO A 6 10.25 -20.69 10.83
N GLN A 7 10.78 -19.76 10.03
CA GLN A 7 11.70 -18.73 10.50
C GLN A 7 11.03 -17.94 11.63
N PRO A 8 11.70 -17.67 12.77
CA PRO A 8 11.12 -16.90 13.85
C PRO A 8 10.71 -15.50 13.36
N PHE A 9 9.59 -14.98 13.87
CA PHE A 9 9.09 -13.66 13.55
C PHE A 9 10.19 -12.61 13.73
N ARG A 10 10.47 -11.85 12.67
CA ARG A 10 11.31 -10.66 12.79
C ARG A 10 10.50 -9.60 13.52
N THR A 11 10.79 -9.41 14.80
CA THR A 11 10.29 -8.29 15.56
C THR A 11 10.93 -7.01 15.01
N PHE A 12 10.12 -6.05 14.59
CA PHE A 12 10.61 -4.72 14.26
C PHE A 12 10.99 -4.04 15.57
N ARG A 13 12.29 -3.84 15.77
CA ARG A 13 12.81 -3.02 16.86
C ARG A 13 13.27 -1.70 16.24
N VAL A 14 12.93 -0.58 16.87
CA VAL A 14 13.54 0.71 16.53
C VAL A 14 15.03 0.57 16.79
N ILE A 15 15.83 0.58 15.71
CA ILE A 15 17.28 0.48 15.81
C ILE A 15 17.85 1.88 16.08
N HIS A 16 17.39 2.90 15.33
CA HIS A 16 17.85 4.28 15.44
C HIS A 16 16.72 5.29 15.18
N THR A 17 16.80 6.44 15.83
CA THR A 17 15.93 7.60 15.60
C THR A 17 16.78 8.76 15.07
N LEU A 18 16.46 9.28 13.88
CA LEU A 18 17.25 10.32 13.18
C LEU A 18 16.95 11.76 13.63
N THR A 19 16.43 11.95 14.84
CA THR A 19 15.93 13.26 15.33
C THR A 19 17.00 14.34 15.44
N GLN A 20 18.28 13.96 15.55
CA GLN A 20 19.39 14.92 15.64
C GLN A 20 19.95 15.36 14.28
N LEU A 21 19.53 14.73 13.17
CA LEU A 21 20.11 14.96 11.85
C LEU A 21 19.25 15.81 10.92
N ILE A 22 18.02 16.13 11.35
CA ILE A 22 17.03 16.81 10.52
C ILE A 22 16.47 17.97 11.34
N THR A 23 16.60 19.19 10.84
CA THR A 23 16.13 20.42 11.50
C THR A 23 14.65 20.69 11.25
N GLU A 24 14.08 20.06 10.23
CA GLU A 24 12.68 20.20 9.81
C GLU A 24 12.00 18.83 9.65
N THR A 25 10.71 18.84 9.35
CA THR A 25 9.96 17.62 9.07
C THR A 25 10.51 16.96 7.79
N ALA A 26 10.92 15.68 7.88
CA ALA A 26 11.26 14.90 6.70
C ALA A 26 10.01 14.67 5.84
N ARG A 27 10.00 15.22 4.62
CA ARG A 27 8.88 15.12 3.68
C ARG A 27 8.94 13.86 2.83
N ARG A 28 10.16 13.41 2.50
CA ARG A 28 10.42 12.15 1.80
C ARG A 28 11.70 11.49 2.30
N VAL A 29 11.71 10.17 2.27
CA VAL A 29 12.88 9.33 2.55
C VAL A 29 12.95 8.19 1.54
N GLN A 30 14.15 7.78 1.17
CA GLN A 30 14.35 6.65 0.26
C GLN A 30 15.71 5.98 0.47
N PHE A 31 15.72 4.65 0.50
CA PHE A 31 16.96 3.88 0.48
C PHE A 31 17.53 3.82 -0.95
N SER A 32 18.85 3.84 -1.06
CA SER A 32 19.53 3.42 -2.28
C SER A 32 19.27 1.93 -2.54
N PRO A 33 19.23 1.48 -3.81
CA PRO A 33 19.01 0.08 -4.14
C PRO A 33 20.00 -0.90 -3.51
N ASP A 34 21.25 -0.48 -3.30
CA ASP A 34 22.27 -1.27 -2.58
C ASP A 34 22.07 -1.34 -1.05
N GLY A 35 21.13 -0.56 -0.50
CA GLY A 35 20.84 -0.51 0.94
C GLY A 35 21.89 0.20 1.79
N LEU A 36 22.89 0.85 1.19
CA LEU A 36 24.00 1.50 1.90
C LEU A 36 23.72 2.96 2.28
N LEU A 37 22.85 3.63 1.52
CA LEU A 37 22.50 5.04 1.69
C LEU A 37 21.02 5.22 1.98
N LEU A 38 20.71 6.21 2.81
CA LEU A 38 19.37 6.73 3.01
C LEU A 38 19.34 8.19 2.57
N ALA A 39 18.57 8.51 1.52
CA ALA A 39 18.26 9.87 1.12
C ALA A 39 17.09 10.43 1.93
N ILE A 40 17.20 11.70 2.32
CA ILE A 40 16.21 12.42 3.10
C ILE A 40 16.02 13.81 2.48
N ALA A 41 14.76 14.18 2.28
CA ALA A 41 14.32 15.50 1.85
C ALA A 41 13.53 16.13 2.99
N SER A 42 14.10 17.15 3.62
CA SER A 42 13.46 17.92 4.70
C SER A 42 13.30 19.38 4.33
N ASP A 43 14.29 19.95 3.65
CA ASP A 43 14.38 21.35 3.26
C ASP A 43 14.67 21.46 1.75
N THR A 44 15.37 22.51 1.31
CA THR A 44 15.79 22.72 -0.08
C THR A 44 17.01 21.89 -0.48
N ILE A 45 17.67 21.21 0.47
CA ILE A 45 18.92 20.49 0.26
C ILE A 45 18.68 19.00 0.55
N PRO A 46 18.56 18.15 -0.48
CA PRO A 46 18.53 16.72 -0.26
C PRO A 46 19.84 16.27 0.39
N ARG A 47 19.76 15.31 1.32
CA ARG A 47 20.93 14.75 2.01
C ARG A 47 20.90 13.23 1.94
N THR A 48 22.06 12.60 1.81
CA THR A 48 22.21 11.15 1.96
C THR A 48 23.02 10.84 3.20
N TYR A 49 22.68 9.72 3.85
CA TYR A 49 23.33 9.23 5.05
C TYR A 49 23.81 7.80 4.83
N ASN A 50 25.05 7.51 5.22
CA ASN A 50 25.54 6.14 5.29
C ASN A 50 24.82 5.42 6.42
N ILE A 51 24.29 4.24 6.12
CA ILE A 51 23.53 3.40 7.06
C ILE A 51 24.08 1.97 7.10
N SER A 52 25.28 1.77 6.56
CA SER A 52 25.95 0.47 6.50
C SER A 52 26.21 -0.11 7.90
N PRO A 53 25.99 -1.42 8.10
CA PRO A 53 26.52 -2.14 9.26
C PRO A 53 28.06 -2.02 9.30
N PRO A 54 28.71 -2.01 10.48
CA PRO A 54 28.19 -2.39 11.80
C PRO A 54 27.88 -1.20 12.74
N SER A 55 28.17 0.05 12.35
CA SER A 55 28.02 1.17 13.28
C SER A 55 26.56 1.47 13.60
N ASN A 56 25.63 1.12 12.69
CA ASN A 56 24.20 1.46 12.67
C ASN A 56 23.89 2.95 12.94
N LYS A 57 24.90 3.80 13.14
CA LYS A 57 24.77 5.22 13.40
C LYS A 57 24.86 5.94 12.06
N PRO A 58 23.77 6.60 11.64
CA PRO A 58 23.74 7.29 10.36
C PRO A 58 24.70 8.47 10.40
N THR A 59 25.62 8.50 9.43
CA THR A 59 26.54 9.62 9.23
C THR A 59 26.20 10.31 7.93
N LEU A 60 26.20 11.65 7.92
CA LEU A 60 25.99 12.41 6.68
C LEU A 60 27.03 11.96 5.65
N HIS A 61 26.56 11.37 4.56
CA HIS A 61 27.38 11.04 3.40
C HIS A 61 27.54 12.29 2.53
N ARG A 62 26.42 12.95 2.21
CA ARG A 62 26.42 14.06 1.27
C ARG A 62 25.22 14.99 1.42
N ALA A 63 25.44 16.27 1.11
CA ALA A 63 24.41 17.29 0.95
C ALA A 63 24.47 17.85 -0.48
N PHE A 64 23.35 17.83 -1.19
CA PHE A 64 23.26 18.24 -2.61
C PHE A 64 22.82 19.72 -2.69
N ARG A 65 23.79 20.63 -2.78
CA ARG A 65 23.58 22.08 -2.66
C ARG A 65 23.47 22.76 -4.02
N ASN A 66 22.95 23.99 -4.03
CA ASN A 66 22.91 24.88 -5.20
C ASN A 66 22.16 24.32 -6.42
N GLY A 67 21.16 23.46 -6.20
CA GLY A 67 20.26 22.99 -7.26
C GLY A 67 18.84 23.51 -7.08
N HIS A 68 18.25 23.27 -5.91
CA HIS A 68 16.88 23.69 -5.62
C HIS A 68 16.81 25.01 -4.84
N ALA A 69 15.87 25.86 -5.24
CA ALA A 69 15.48 27.09 -4.54
C ALA A 69 14.22 26.89 -3.67
N GLY A 70 13.51 25.77 -3.86
CA GLY A 70 12.31 25.38 -3.13
C GLY A 70 12.51 24.10 -2.31
N HIS A 71 11.49 23.73 -1.53
CA HIS A 71 11.53 22.50 -0.74
C HIS A 71 11.57 21.29 -1.66
N VAL A 72 12.42 20.32 -1.33
CA VAL A 72 12.49 19.05 -2.05
C VAL A 72 11.27 18.20 -1.68
N THR A 73 10.52 17.77 -2.70
CA THR A 73 9.24 17.08 -2.59
C THR A 73 9.30 15.60 -2.97
N GLY A 74 10.34 15.19 -3.69
CA GLY A 74 10.51 13.83 -4.21
C GLY A 74 11.98 13.42 -4.29
N LEU A 75 12.21 12.12 -4.17
CA LEU A 75 13.52 11.48 -4.23
C LEU A 75 13.40 10.19 -5.07
N ALA A 76 14.38 9.93 -5.93
CA ALA A 76 14.53 8.69 -6.68
C ALA A 76 15.99 8.34 -6.93
N PHE A 77 16.45 7.15 -6.52
CA PHE A 77 17.77 6.63 -6.91
C PHE A 77 17.72 5.83 -8.21
N SER A 78 18.77 5.96 -9.04
CA SER A 78 19.03 5.03 -10.14
C SER A 78 19.26 3.60 -9.61
N SER A 79 19.01 2.59 -10.44
CA SER A 79 19.12 1.17 -10.08
C SER A 79 20.52 0.77 -9.61
N ASP A 80 21.55 1.48 -10.07
CA ASP A 80 22.96 1.31 -9.71
C ASP A 80 23.43 2.22 -8.55
N SER A 81 22.51 2.94 -7.89
CA SER A 81 22.78 3.91 -6.82
C SER A 81 23.70 5.08 -7.20
N ARG A 82 24.13 5.23 -8.46
CA ARG A 82 25.08 6.29 -8.87
C ARG A 82 24.44 7.65 -8.97
N PHE A 83 23.16 7.71 -9.27
CA PHE A 83 22.42 8.95 -9.47
C PHE A 83 21.27 9.09 -8.49
N LEU A 84 21.04 10.33 -8.07
CA LEU A 84 19.87 10.73 -7.31
C LEU A 84 19.11 11.75 -8.15
N VAL A 85 17.80 11.56 -8.25
CA VAL A 85 16.87 12.51 -8.87
C VAL A 85 15.99 13.10 -7.79
N THR A 86 15.82 14.42 -7.82
CA THR A 86 15.03 15.16 -6.83
C THR A 86 14.05 16.09 -7.50
N SER A 87 12.82 16.17 -6.99
CA SER A 87 11.83 17.17 -7.42
C SER A 87 11.64 18.23 -6.35
N SER A 88 11.18 19.41 -6.74
CA SER A 88 11.05 20.54 -5.81
C SER A 88 9.82 21.41 -6.07
N SER A 89 9.44 22.14 -5.03
CA SER A 89 8.42 23.19 -5.11
C SER A 89 8.85 24.40 -5.96
N ASP A 90 10.12 24.48 -6.36
CA ASP A 90 10.63 25.49 -7.32
C ASP A 90 10.33 25.16 -8.78
N THR A 91 9.48 24.17 -9.06
CA THR A 91 9.06 23.71 -10.40
C THR A 91 10.11 22.92 -11.19
N THR A 92 11.26 22.62 -10.59
CA THR A 92 12.35 21.89 -11.27
C THR A 92 12.52 20.46 -10.74
N VAL A 93 13.16 19.64 -11.57
CA VAL A 93 13.73 18.35 -11.17
C VAL A 93 15.24 18.43 -11.35
N CYS A 94 16.03 17.97 -10.39
CA CYS A 94 17.49 17.94 -10.47
C CYS A 94 18.01 16.50 -10.51
N LEU A 95 19.02 16.25 -11.35
CA LEU A 95 19.76 14.99 -11.43
C LEU A 95 21.17 15.21 -10.86
N TRP A 96 21.57 14.37 -9.93
CA TRP A 96 22.80 14.50 -9.16
C TRP A 96 23.66 13.24 -9.27
N GLU A 97 24.97 13.42 -9.28
CA GLU A 97 25.90 12.31 -9.05
C GLU A 97 26.04 12.07 -7.54
N VAL A 98 25.74 10.86 -7.07
CA VAL A 98 25.75 10.53 -5.63
C VAL A 98 27.16 10.54 -5.06
N SER A 99 28.16 10.12 -5.83
CA SER A 99 29.56 10.03 -5.36
C SER A 99 30.19 11.41 -5.15
N SER A 100 29.91 12.38 -6.03
CA SER A 100 30.53 13.72 -6.05
C SER A 100 29.61 14.84 -5.56
N GLY A 101 28.29 14.61 -5.53
CA GLY A 101 27.26 15.60 -5.18
C GLY A 101 27.09 16.71 -6.18
N SER A 102 27.71 16.56 -7.33
CA SER A 102 27.59 17.48 -8.43
C SER A 102 26.17 17.44 -8.99
N LEU A 103 25.63 18.62 -9.24
CA LEU A 103 24.43 18.77 -10.06
C LEU A 103 24.80 18.46 -11.51
N ILE A 104 24.23 17.40 -12.08
CA ILE A 104 24.46 17.02 -13.48
C ILE A 104 23.52 17.81 -14.39
N ARG A 105 22.23 17.88 -14.02
CA ARG A 105 21.19 18.58 -14.80
C ARG A 105 20.13 19.19 -13.90
N THR A 106 19.55 20.28 -14.39
CA THR A 106 18.27 20.83 -13.95
C THR A 106 17.28 20.68 -15.09
N LEU A 107 16.25 19.88 -14.87
CA LEU A 107 15.14 19.64 -15.78
C LEU A 107 14.05 20.67 -15.47
N ALA A 108 14.01 21.73 -16.27
CA ALA A 108 13.03 22.81 -16.16
C ALA A 108 11.92 22.62 -17.19
N GLY A 109 10.69 23.00 -16.82
CA GLY A 109 9.58 23.06 -17.77
C GLY A 109 8.20 22.92 -17.14
N HIS A 110 8.07 22.37 -15.94
CA HIS A 110 6.81 22.41 -15.20
C HIS A 110 6.43 23.85 -14.86
N ASN A 111 5.14 24.14 -14.82
CA ASN A 111 4.60 25.48 -14.57
C ASN A 111 4.15 25.70 -13.11
N ALA A 112 4.26 24.67 -12.28
CA ALA A 112 3.88 24.68 -10.88
C ALA A 112 4.76 23.68 -10.09
N PRO A 113 4.70 23.69 -8.74
CA PRO A 113 5.47 22.79 -7.88
C PRO A 113 5.44 21.34 -8.36
N VAL A 114 6.61 20.73 -8.48
CA VAL A 114 6.72 19.30 -8.79
C VAL A 114 6.52 18.56 -7.48
N SER A 115 5.57 17.63 -7.40
CA SER A 115 5.19 16.94 -6.16
C SER A 115 5.96 15.62 -5.97
N CYS A 116 6.38 15.01 -7.07
CA CYS A 116 6.97 13.68 -7.07
C CYS A 116 7.87 13.46 -8.29
N VAL A 117 8.82 12.54 -8.15
CA VAL A 117 9.72 12.09 -9.22
C VAL A 117 10.10 10.63 -9.02
N LYS A 118 10.25 9.90 -10.13
CA LYS A 118 10.82 8.56 -10.18
C LYS A 118 11.78 8.42 -11.36
N ILE A 119 12.70 7.49 -11.24
CA ILE A 119 13.57 7.07 -12.32
C ILE A 119 13.19 5.64 -12.72
N ASN A 120 13.08 5.40 -14.02
CA ASN A 120 12.87 4.07 -14.53
C ASN A 120 14.14 3.25 -14.26
N ARG A 121 13.97 2.03 -13.76
CA ARG A 121 15.10 1.16 -13.39
C ARG A 121 15.67 0.37 -14.56
N VAL A 122 14.93 0.32 -15.67
CA VAL A 122 15.28 -0.43 -16.89
C VAL A 122 15.83 0.50 -17.98
N SER A 123 15.34 1.74 -18.04
CA SER A 123 15.82 2.76 -18.98
C SER A 123 16.21 4.05 -18.27
N ASP A 124 17.09 4.84 -18.89
CA ASP A 124 17.52 6.15 -18.39
C ASP A 124 16.47 7.25 -18.60
N THR A 125 15.24 6.99 -18.16
CA THR A 125 14.11 7.91 -18.24
C THR A 125 13.61 8.29 -16.86
N ILE A 126 13.30 9.56 -16.67
CA ILE A 126 12.76 10.11 -15.43
C ILE A 126 11.29 10.46 -15.68
N VAL A 127 10.42 10.23 -14.69
CA VAL A 127 9.04 10.70 -14.69
C VAL A 127 8.82 11.64 -13.52
N SER A 128 8.12 12.75 -13.75
CA SER A 128 7.71 13.69 -12.70
C SER A 128 6.23 14.02 -12.79
N GLY A 129 5.62 14.24 -11.64
CA GLY A 129 4.25 14.73 -11.50
C GLY A 129 4.23 16.09 -10.82
N SER A 130 3.33 16.98 -11.24
CA SER A 130 3.28 18.36 -10.76
C SER A 130 1.87 18.82 -10.43
N HIS A 131 1.82 19.91 -9.67
CA HIS A 131 0.61 20.70 -9.43
C HIS A 131 0.11 21.41 -10.69
N ASP A 132 0.88 21.39 -11.79
CA ASP A 132 0.42 21.86 -13.11
C ASP A 132 -0.45 20.81 -13.85
N GLU A 133 -0.81 19.74 -13.15
CA GLU A 133 -1.72 18.67 -13.60
C GLU A 133 -1.11 17.79 -14.72
N THR A 134 0.18 17.95 -14.99
CA THR A 134 0.91 17.18 -16.02
C THR A 134 1.89 16.17 -15.44
N ILE A 135 1.98 15.03 -16.12
CA ILE A 135 3.11 14.11 -15.98
C ILE A 135 4.11 14.45 -17.07
N ARG A 136 5.39 14.53 -16.73
CA ARG A 136 6.46 14.71 -17.71
C ARG A 136 7.42 13.55 -17.70
N ILE A 137 7.83 13.15 -18.91
CA ILE A 137 8.84 12.12 -19.12
C ILE A 137 10.08 12.80 -19.69
N TRP A 138 11.21 12.57 -19.04
CA TRP A 138 12.49 13.19 -19.34
C TRP A 138 13.51 12.15 -19.74
N ASP A 139 14.40 12.54 -20.64
CA ASP A 139 15.65 11.84 -20.90
C ASP A 139 16.66 12.17 -19.80
N ALA A 140 17.22 11.17 -19.11
CA ALA A 140 18.18 11.46 -18.04
C ALA A 140 19.52 11.99 -18.59
N ASP A 141 19.95 11.54 -19.77
CA ASP A 141 21.24 11.91 -20.36
C ASP A 141 21.26 13.34 -20.91
N SER A 142 20.31 13.65 -21.79
CA SER A 142 20.21 14.98 -22.41
C SER A 142 19.48 15.99 -21.51
N GLY A 143 18.65 15.53 -20.59
CA GLY A 143 17.75 16.38 -19.80
C GLY A 143 16.53 16.89 -20.59
N ALA A 144 16.34 16.42 -21.82
CA ALA A 144 15.22 16.86 -22.65
C ALA A 144 13.88 16.32 -22.13
N CYS A 145 12.84 17.15 -22.16
CA CYS A 145 11.46 16.71 -21.93
C CYS A 145 10.97 15.97 -23.17
N LYS A 146 10.89 14.63 -23.11
CA LYS A 146 10.40 13.80 -24.23
C LYS A 146 8.89 13.95 -24.39
N LYS A 147 8.15 14.03 -23.28
CA LYS A 147 6.68 14.09 -23.29
C LYS A 147 6.13 14.92 -22.15
N VAL A 148 5.00 15.56 -22.45
CA VAL A 148 4.11 16.22 -21.50
C VAL A 148 2.74 15.59 -21.65
N ILE A 149 2.26 14.95 -20.58
CA ILE A 149 0.98 14.21 -20.55
C ILE A 149 0.01 14.99 -19.66
N PRO A 150 -1.04 15.62 -20.21
CA PRO A 150 -2.13 16.17 -19.42
C PRO A 150 -2.85 15.01 -18.72
N ALA A 151 -2.64 14.88 -17.41
CA ALA A 151 -2.98 13.66 -16.69
C ALA A 151 -4.30 13.78 -15.94
N TYR A 152 -4.57 14.93 -15.33
CA TYR A 152 -5.73 15.18 -14.46
C TYR A 152 -6.26 16.61 -14.59
N SER A 153 -7.40 16.86 -13.95
CA SER A 153 -7.94 18.20 -13.67
C SER A 153 -7.73 18.53 -12.19
N GLY A 154 -6.48 18.43 -11.75
CA GLY A 154 -6.05 18.69 -10.38
C GLY A 154 -4.62 18.24 -10.11
N PRO A 155 -3.99 18.70 -9.00
CA PRO A 155 -2.61 18.39 -8.68
C PRO A 155 -2.32 16.90 -8.60
N ILE A 156 -1.22 16.48 -9.22
CA ILE A 156 -0.67 15.14 -9.07
C ILE A 156 -0.01 15.04 -7.70
N THR A 157 -0.27 13.95 -6.98
CA THR A 157 0.29 13.73 -5.64
C THR A 157 1.46 12.76 -5.64
N ASP A 158 1.44 11.74 -6.49
CA ASP A 158 2.55 10.78 -6.63
C ASP A 158 2.54 10.09 -8.01
N VAL A 159 3.69 9.51 -8.37
CA VAL A 159 3.90 8.73 -9.61
C VAL A 159 4.78 7.51 -9.34
N ASP A 160 4.61 6.44 -10.10
CA ASP A 160 5.51 5.29 -10.10
C ASP A 160 5.67 4.62 -11.47
N PHE A 161 6.79 3.93 -11.66
CA PHE A 161 7.02 3.07 -12.82
C PHE A 161 6.68 1.62 -12.49
N SER A 162 6.15 0.88 -13.45
CA SER A 162 6.14 -0.58 -13.37
C SER A 162 7.58 -1.12 -13.32
N PRO A 163 7.83 -2.30 -12.74
CA PRO A 163 9.19 -2.83 -12.59
C PRO A 163 9.95 -3.03 -13.91
N ASP A 164 9.23 -3.31 -15.00
CA ASP A 164 9.73 -3.42 -16.36
C ASP A 164 9.86 -2.05 -17.07
N GLY A 165 9.38 -0.97 -16.45
CA GLY A 165 9.42 0.40 -16.96
C GLY A 165 8.41 0.70 -18.07
N SER A 166 7.59 -0.26 -18.48
CA SER A 166 6.67 -0.12 -19.62
C SER A 166 5.45 0.76 -19.29
N MET A 167 5.10 0.89 -18.02
CA MET A 167 3.94 1.64 -17.55
C MET A 167 4.30 2.69 -16.51
N ILE A 168 3.53 3.77 -16.50
CA ILE A 168 3.51 4.79 -15.45
C ILE A 168 2.17 4.74 -14.77
N VAL A 169 2.15 4.74 -13.45
CA VAL A 169 0.96 5.02 -12.64
C VAL A 169 1.10 6.38 -11.99
N ALA A 170 0.02 7.12 -11.89
CA ALA A 170 -0.04 8.36 -11.14
C ALA A 170 -1.35 8.45 -10.37
N CYS A 171 -1.38 9.35 -9.40
CA CYS A 171 -2.57 9.70 -8.65
C CYS A 171 -2.72 11.21 -8.50
N SER A 172 -3.96 11.66 -8.37
CA SER A 172 -4.27 13.07 -8.12
C SER A 172 -4.98 13.27 -6.78
N ILE A 173 -4.94 14.50 -6.29
CA ILE A 173 -5.63 14.89 -5.06
C ILE A 173 -7.15 14.63 -5.12
N GLY A 174 -7.72 14.63 -6.33
CA GLY A 174 -9.14 14.39 -6.59
C GLY A 174 -9.56 12.92 -6.60
N GLY A 175 -8.74 12.00 -6.06
CA GLY A 175 -9.13 10.59 -5.92
C GLY A 175 -9.04 9.77 -7.21
N LEU A 176 -8.35 10.25 -8.24
CA LEU A 176 -8.21 9.51 -9.49
C LEU A 176 -6.80 8.95 -9.62
N CYS A 177 -6.70 7.64 -9.86
CA CYS A 177 -5.45 7.00 -10.26
C CYS A 177 -5.57 6.51 -11.70
N ARG A 178 -4.50 6.62 -12.48
CA ARG A 178 -4.49 6.24 -13.90
C ARG A 178 -3.17 5.59 -14.24
N ILE A 179 -3.19 4.76 -15.27
CA ILE A 179 -2.00 4.09 -15.81
C ILE A 179 -1.85 4.48 -17.27
N TRP A 180 -0.63 4.78 -17.67
CA TRP A 180 -0.23 5.13 -19.03
C TRP A 180 0.88 4.21 -19.51
N ASP A 181 0.92 4.02 -20.82
CA ASP A 181 2.04 3.39 -21.50
C ASP A 181 3.19 4.41 -21.59
N THR A 182 4.38 4.04 -21.12
CA THR A 182 5.55 4.93 -21.08
C THR A 182 5.97 5.36 -22.49
N ALA A 183 5.95 4.43 -23.44
CA ALA A 183 6.50 4.62 -24.79
C ALA A 183 5.62 5.51 -25.68
N SER A 184 4.29 5.40 -25.58
CA SER A 184 3.29 6.14 -26.36
C SER A 184 2.72 7.33 -25.60
N GLY A 185 2.70 7.30 -24.26
CA GLY A 185 2.05 8.31 -23.43
C GLY A 185 0.52 8.19 -23.42
N ASN A 186 -0.01 7.12 -24.02
CA ASN A 186 -1.44 6.87 -24.06
C ASN A 186 -1.92 6.30 -22.73
N ARG A 187 -3.10 6.73 -22.30
CA ARG A 187 -3.75 6.19 -21.10
C ARG A 187 -4.24 4.77 -21.38
N ILE A 188 -3.87 3.84 -20.51
CA ILE A 188 -4.27 2.43 -20.57
C ILE A 188 -5.51 2.20 -19.67
N ILE A 189 -5.42 2.58 -18.39
CA ILE A 189 -6.42 2.26 -17.35
C ILE A 189 -6.80 3.53 -16.58
N THR A 190 -8.07 3.65 -16.19
CA THR A 190 -8.51 4.59 -15.15
C THR A 190 -9.05 3.85 -13.93
N ILE A 191 -8.40 4.03 -12.78
CA ILE A 191 -8.84 3.51 -11.48
C ILE A 191 -9.75 4.58 -10.87
N LYS A 192 -11.06 4.41 -11.02
CA LYS A 192 -12.09 5.41 -10.65
C LYS A 192 -12.56 5.32 -9.19
N GLU A 193 -12.35 4.19 -8.52
CA GLU A 193 -13.00 3.90 -7.23
C GLU A 193 -12.23 4.42 -6.00
N VAL A 194 -11.30 5.37 -6.16
CA VAL A 194 -10.69 6.03 -4.99
C VAL A 194 -11.55 7.24 -4.59
N ASP A 195 -12.82 6.98 -4.26
CA ASP A 195 -13.79 7.96 -3.69
C ASP A 195 -13.40 8.43 -2.27
N ILE A 196 -12.10 8.41 -1.95
CA ILE A 196 -11.54 8.91 -0.70
C ILE A 196 -10.35 9.83 -1.04
N PRO A 197 -10.59 11.13 -1.24
CA PRO A 197 -9.52 12.12 -1.23
C PRO A 197 -8.98 12.32 0.20
N PRO A 198 -7.71 12.74 0.37
CA PRO A 198 -6.68 12.95 -0.64
C PRO A 198 -5.71 11.75 -0.80
N VAL A 199 -5.56 11.21 -2.02
CA VAL A 199 -4.57 10.14 -2.28
C VAL A 199 -3.16 10.66 -2.04
N GLY A 200 -2.42 10.01 -1.14
CA GLY A 200 -1.11 10.46 -0.68
C GLY A 200 0.08 9.79 -1.36
N SER A 201 -0.07 8.57 -1.87
CA SER A 201 1.03 7.82 -2.51
C SER A 201 0.52 6.73 -3.46
N VAL A 202 1.35 6.35 -4.44
CA VAL A 202 1.10 5.21 -5.31
C VAL A 202 2.38 4.43 -5.57
N MET A 203 2.30 3.10 -5.69
CA MET A 203 3.43 2.28 -6.10
C MET A 203 3.01 1.01 -6.84
N PHE A 204 3.85 0.52 -7.74
CA PHE A 204 3.74 -0.84 -8.25
C PHE A 204 4.36 -1.85 -7.28
N SER A 205 3.81 -3.06 -7.26
CA SER A 205 4.48 -4.21 -6.66
C SER A 205 5.74 -4.56 -7.45
N SER A 206 6.73 -5.18 -6.80
CA SER A 206 8.00 -5.54 -7.43
C SER A 206 7.87 -6.50 -8.61
N ASP A 207 6.75 -7.22 -8.70
CA ASP A 207 6.42 -8.12 -9.80
C ASP A 207 5.47 -7.49 -10.84
N GLY A 208 5.07 -6.22 -10.66
CA GLY A 208 4.24 -5.46 -11.59
C GLY A 208 2.77 -5.88 -11.64
N ARG A 209 2.36 -6.85 -10.83
CA ARG A 209 0.99 -7.41 -10.85
C ARG A 209 -0.02 -6.57 -10.10
N PHE A 210 0.44 -5.74 -9.17
CA PHE A 210 -0.42 -4.93 -8.30
C PHE A 210 0.05 -3.47 -8.31
N VAL A 211 -0.92 -2.57 -8.15
CA VAL A 211 -0.71 -1.16 -7.81
C VAL A 211 -1.30 -0.95 -6.43
N VAL A 212 -0.50 -0.40 -5.52
CA VAL A 212 -0.94 0.00 -4.19
C VAL A 212 -1.10 1.52 -4.19
N VAL A 213 -2.29 1.98 -3.85
CA VAL A 213 -2.66 3.39 -3.71
C VAL A 213 -2.94 3.66 -2.24
N GLY A 214 -2.17 4.53 -1.60
CA GLY A 214 -2.32 4.88 -0.18
C GLY A 214 -2.87 6.30 0.01
N ASN A 215 -3.82 6.45 0.93
CA ASN A 215 -4.29 7.71 1.55
C ASN A 215 -4.10 7.58 3.08
N MET A 216 -4.17 8.70 3.81
CA MET A 216 -4.19 8.80 5.27
C MET A 216 -5.11 7.76 5.94
N ASP A 217 -6.29 7.51 5.37
CA ASP A 217 -7.30 6.63 6.00
C ASP A 217 -7.40 5.24 5.36
N ASN A 218 -7.01 5.10 4.09
CA ASN A 218 -7.31 3.92 3.27
C ASN A 218 -6.16 3.54 2.35
N THR A 219 -5.97 2.25 2.11
CA THR A 219 -5.05 1.72 1.09
C THR A 219 -5.85 0.84 0.13
N VAL A 220 -5.79 1.13 -1.17
CA VAL A 220 -6.42 0.36 -2.24
C VAL A 220 -5.33 -0.42 -2.98
N VAL A 221 -5.56 -1.71 -3.23
CA VAL A 221 -4.69 -2.52 -4.07
C VAL A 221 -5.46 -2.91 -5.33
N ALA A 222 -4.99 -2.46 -6.49
CA ALA A 222 -5.56 -2.79 -7.79
C ALA A 222 -4.62 -3.76 -8.53
N GLY A 223 -5.08 -4.98 -8.84
CA GLY A 223 -4.27 -5.96 -9.57
C GLY A 223 -4.77 -7.40 -9.45
N THR A 224 -4.31 -8.26 -10.35
CA THR A 224 -4.65 -9.69 -10.43
C THR A 224 -3.38 -10.52 -10.61
N GLU A 225 -3.47 -11.85 -10.47
CA GLU A 225 -2.34 -12.74 -10.81
C GLU A 225 -1.90 -12.62 -12.28
N GLU A 226 -2.81 -12.16 -13.15
CA GLU A 226 -2.59 -11.92 -14.57
C GLU A 226 -2.12 -10.49 -14.88
N GLY A 227 -1.96 -9.63 -13.87
CA GLY A 227 -1.55 -8.22 -14.03
C GLY A 227 -2.60 -7.20 -13.59
N VAL A 228 -2.31 -5.92 -13.83
CA VAL A 228 -3.17 -4.80 -13.44
C VAL A 228 -4.31 -4.65 -14.43
N LYS A 229 -5.57 -4.73 -13.96
CA LYS A 229 -6.79 -4.57 -14.76
C LYS A 229 -7.68 -3.48 -14.15
N GLU A 230 -8.66 -2.98 -14.92
CA GLU A 230 -9.69 -2.09 -14.37
C GLU A 230 -10.47 -2.82 -13.26
N PRO A 231 -10.56 -2.27 -12.04
CA PRO A 231 -11.40 -2.87 -11.00
C PRO A 231 -12.86 -2.82 -11.44
N GLN A 232 -13.55 -3.97 -11.41
CA GLN A 232 -14.97 -4.08 -11.75
C GLN A 232 -15.90 -4.02 -10.53
N ALA A 233 -15.35 -4.10 -9.32
CA ALA A 233 -16.06 -3.91 -8.07
C ALA A 233 -15.07 -3.63 -6.91
N THR A 234 -15.38 -2.65 -6.05
CA THR A 234 -14.63 -2.37 -4.81
C THR A 234 -15.26 -3.06 -3.60
N PHE A 235 -14.43 -3.75 -2.82
CA PHE A 235 -14.82 -4.36 -1.54
C PHE A 235 -13.94 -3.82 -0.42
N SER A 236 -14.50 -2.95 0.41
CA SER A 236 -13.87 -2.51 1.66
C SER A 236 -14.22 -3.48 2.77
N ALA A 237 -13.28 -4.35 3.14
CA ALA A 237 -13.45 -5.33 4.22
C ALA A 237 -12.65 -4.96 5.48
N CYS A 238 -12.63 -3.68 5.85
CA CYS A 238 -11.97 -3.23 7.08
C CYS A 238 -12.57 -3.86 8.36
N PHE A 239 -13.84 -4.26 8.36
CA PHE A 239 -14.50 -4.86 9.53
C PHE A 239 -14.52 -6.40 9.55
N GLY A 240 -14.54 -7.06 8.39
CA GLY A 240 -14.42 -8.53 8.29
C GLY A 240 -13.03 -9.02 8.75
N ALA A 241 -12.00 -8.20 8.54
CA ALA A 241 -10.63 -8.45 8.98
C ALA A 241 -10.50 -8.65 10.50
N ALA A 242 -11.19 -7.84 11.31
CA ALA A 242 -11.16 -7.95 12.77
C ALA A 242 -11.76 -9.29 13.24
N PHE A 243 -12.82 -9.74 12.57
CA PHE A 243 -13.42 -11.04 12.85
C PHE A 243 -12.56 -12.20 12.35
N ILE A 244 -11.96 -12.12 11.17
CA ILE A 244 -11.04 -13.15 10.64
C ILE A 244 -9.80 -13.30 11.54
N MET A 245 -9.35 -12.20 12.16
CA MET A 245 -8.26 -12.19 13.13
C MET A 245 -8.65 -12.78 14.49
N LEU A 246 -9.94 -12.90 14.81
CA LEU A 246 -10.42 -13.68 15.94
C LEU A 246 -10.75 -15.09 15.44
N HIS A 247 -11.68 -15.25 14.52
CA HIS A 247 -12.10 -16.52 13.95
C HIS A 247 -12.08 -16.51 12.42
N PRO A 248 -11.39 -17.45 11.74
CA PRO A 248 -11.65 -17.69 10.32
C PRO A 248 -13.12 -18.11 10.16
N THR A 249 -13.89 -17.47 9.28
CA THR A 249 -15.32 -17.79 9.13
C THR A 249 -15.67 -18.24 7.72
N LYS A 250 -16.72 -19.06 7.61
CA LYS A 250 -17.34 -19.40 6.31
C LYS A 250 -17.79 -18.15 5.56
N TYR A 251 -18.26 -17.14 6.29
CA TYR A 251 -18.65 -15.84 5.75
C TYR A 251 -17.51 -15.18 4.96
N ALA A 252 -16.30 -15.17 5.54
CA ALA A 252 -15.12 -14.66 4.86
C ALA A 252 -14.82 -15.43 3.55
N ALA A 253 -14.86 -16.76 3.58
CA ALA A 253 -14.64 -17.60 2.40
C ALA A 253 -15.69 -17.36 1.30
N MET A 254 -16.97 -17.22 1.68
CA MET A 254 -18.05 -16.90 0.76
C MET A 254 -17.87 -15.52 0.13
N LEU A 255 -17.50 -14.52 0.93
CA LEU A 255 -17.24 -13.18 0.45
C LEU A 255 -16.08 -13.19 -0.56
N ALA A 256 -14.97 -13.86 -0.26
CA ALA A 256 -13.84 -14.01 -1.19
C ALA A 256 -14.24 -14.65 -2.52
N SER A 257 -15.05 -15.71 -2.48
CA SER A 257 -15.52 -16.39 -3.69
C SER A 257 -16.41 -15.48 -4.55
N LYS A 258 -17.29 -14.68 -3.92
CA LYS A 258 -18.12 -13.70 -4.63
C LYS A 258 -17.28 -12.56 -5.19
N MET A 259 -16.30 -12.07 -4.44
CA MET A 259 -15.35 -11.08 -4.91
C MET A 259 -14.63 -11.57 -6.18
N GLN A 260 -14.09 -12.79 -6.14
CA GLN A 260 -13.43 -13.40 -7.29
C GLN A 260 -14.38 -13.52 -8.51
N LYS A 261 -15.63 -13.95 -8.29
CA LYS A 261 -16.66 -14.04 -9.33
C LYS A 261 -16.94 -12.68 -9.99
N HIS A 262 -16.93 -11.60 -9.22
CA HIS A 262 -17.26 -10.25 -9.69
C HIS A 262 -16.02 -9.40 -10.01
N GLY A 263 -14.85 -10.03 -10.19
CA GLY A 263 -13.62 -9.36 -10.63
C GLY A 263 -12.93 -8.55 -9.53
N ALA A 264 -13.36 -8.65 -8.27
CA ALA A 264 -12.66 -8.12 -7.13
C ALA A 264 -11.65 -9.15 -6.61
N THR A 265 -10.37 -8.85 -6.77
CA THR A 265 -9.28 -9.81 -6.50
C THR A 265 -8.47 -9.47 -5.25
N GLY A 266 -8.81 -8.37 -4.57
CA GLY A 266 -8.10 -7.88 -3.39
C GLY A 266 -8.95 -7.96 -2.13
N TRP A 267 -8.42 -8.62 -1.09
CA TRP A 267 -8.86 -8.37 0.27
C TRP A 267 -8.25 -7.08 0.80
N LEU A 268 -9.09 -6.14 1.21
CA LEU A 268 -8.69 -5.09 2.13
C LEU A 268 -8.72 -5.66 3.55
N VAL A 269 -7.71 -6.45 3.93
CA VAL A 269 -7.48 -6.72 5.35
C VAL A 269 -6.85 -5.46 5.91
N ASN A 270 -7.68 -4.55 6.41
CA ASN A 270 -7.19 -3.42 7.19
C ASN A 270 -6.60 -3.96 8.49
N THR A 271 -5.31 -4.30 8.50
CA THR A 271 -4.58 -4.58 9.74
C THR A 271 -3.96 -3.30 10.31
N TRP A 272 -4.69 -2.18 10.29
CA TRP A 272 -4.42 -1.05 11.20
C TRP A 272 -5.25 -1.11 12.48
N TRP A 273 -5.78 -2.29 12.82
CA TRP A 273 -6.20 -2.58 14.19
C TRP A 273 -4.99 -2.91 15.09
N SER A 274 -3.93 -2.11 14.97
CA SER A 274 -2.79 -2.09 15.91
C SER A 274 -2.99 -1.07 17.05
N GLY A 275 -4.12 -0.35 17.10
CA GLY A 275 -4.35 0.76 18.05
C GLY A 275 -5.68 0.76 18.82
N GLY A 276 -6.48 -0.31 18.78
CA GLY A 276 -7.74 -0.40 19.57
C GLY A 276 -7.54 -1.07 20.93
N SER A 277 -7.91 -0.40 22.01
CA SER A 277 -7.78 -0.84 23.41
C SER A 277 -8.76 -1.96 23.83
N TYR A 278 -8.89 -3.02 23.03
CA TYR A 278 -9.81 -4.14 23.30
C TYR A 278 -9.06 -5.47 23.40
N GLY A 279 -8.46 -5.71 24.56
CA GLY A 279 -8.03 -7.05 24.97
C GLY A 279 -6.55 -7.23 25.30
N SER A 280 -6.29 -8.06 26.33
CA SER A 280 -4.96 -8.46 26.82
C SER A 280 -4.46 -9.79 26.24
N GLY A 281 -5.11 -10.31 25.19
CA GLY A 281 -4.84 -11.64 24.63
C GLY A 281 -3.59 -11.72 23.73
N SER A 282 -3.00 -12.91 23.66
CA SER A 282 -1.92 -13.24 22.73
C SER A 282 -2.46 -13.26 21.29
N ARG A 283 -2.02 -12.32 20.45
CA ARG A 283 -2.49 -12.17 19.05
C ARG A 283 -2.23 -13.42 18.21
N ILE A 284 -3.10 -13.73 17.23
CA ILE A 284 -2.83 -14.77 16.23
C ILE A 284 -1.50 -14.45 15.53
N LYS A 285 -0.61 -15.44 15.51
CA LYS A 285 0.71 -15.31 14.87
C LYS A 285 0.53 -15.14 13.36
N LEU A 286 1.18 -14.14 12.77
CA LEU A 286 1.08 -13.75 11.35
C LEU A 286 1.18 -14.93 10.35
N ALA A 287 1.99 -15.96 10.67
CA ALA A 287 2.14 -17.15 9.83
C ALA A 287 0.84 -17.96 9.71
N TYR A 288 0.04 -18.06 10.78
CA TYR A 288 -1.25 -18.74 10.75
C TYR A 288 -2.33 -17.89 10.11
N THR A 289 -2.28 -16.56 10.32
CA THR A 289 -3.14 -15.62 9.59
C THR A 289 -2.98 -15.76 8.08
N ARG A 290 -1.74 -15.92 7.59
CA ARG A 290 -1.49 -16.13 6.16
C ARG A 290 -2.09 -17.45 5.65
N LYS A 291 -1.90 -18.55 6.37
CA LYS A 291 -2.52 -19.85 6.00
C LYS A 291 -4.05 -19.79 5.99
N ILE A 292 -4.65 -19.06 6.93
CA ILE A 292 -6.09 -18.80 6.95
C ILE A 292 -6.52 -18.04 5.69
N ILE A 293 -5.80 -16.98 5.30
CA ILE A 293 -6.08 -16.21 4.09
C ILE A 293 -5.92 -17.07 2.83
N ASP A 294 -4.87 -17.89 2.76
CA ASP A 294 -4.66 -18.79 1.63
C ASP A 294 -5.78 -19.87 1.56
N ALA A 295 -6.29 -20.32 2.72
CA ALA A 295 -7.44 -21.23 2.79
C ALA A 295 -8.75 -20.56 2.31
N ILE A 296 -8.95 -19.28 2.62
CA ILE A 296 -10.06 -18.46 2.09
C ILE A 296 -9.96 -18.37 0.56
N HIS A 297 -8.79 -18.01 0.03
CA HIS A 297 -8.60 -17.79 -1.41
C HIS A 297 -8.65 -19.08 -2.24
N SER A 298 -8.13 -20.18 -1.71
CA SER A 298 -8.21 -21.49 -2.37
C SER A 298 -9.62 -22.06 -2.43
N GLY A 299 -10.58 -21.46 -1.72
CA GLY A 299 -11.93 -22.00 -1.57
C GLY A 299 -12.00 -23.26 -0.71
N SER A 300 -10.89 -23.69 -0.09
CA SER A 300 -10.84 -24.88 0.77
C SER A 300 -11.81 -24.75 1.95
N LEU A 301 -11.96 -23.54 2.50
CA LEU A 301 -12.92 -23.28 3.56
C LEU A 301 -14.36 -23.52 3.12
N LEU A 302 -14.77 -23.29 1.87
CA LEU A 302 -16.16 -23.53 1.45
C LEU A 302 -16.63 -24.98 1.65
N LYS A 303 -15.68 -25.92 1.75
CA LYS A 303 -15.92 -27.37 1.92
C LYS A 303 -15.45 -27.90 3.28
N ALA A 304 -15.02 -27.02 4.20
CA ALA A 304 -14.55 -27.43 5.52
C ALA A 304 -15.71 -27.85 6.45
N ASN A 305 -15.37 -28.54 7.53
CA ASN A 305 -16.29 -28.78 8.64
C ASN A 305 -16.33 -27.55 9.56
N TYR A 306 -17.51 -27.26 10.12
CA TYR A 306 -17.76 -26.02 10.85
C TYR A 306 -18.39 -26.24 12.21
N ARG A 307 -18.10 -25.34 13.14
CA ARG A 307 -18.80 -25.16 14.41
C ARG A 307 -19.35 -23.75 14.52
N LYS A 308 -20.42 -23.57 15.29
CA LYS A 308 -21.00 -22.25 15.54
C LYS A 308 -20.40 -21.57 16.77
N THR A 309 -20.13 -20.27 16.67
CA THR A 309 -19.82 -19.45 17.85
C THR A 309 -21.06 -19.29 18.74
N GLU A 310 -20.85 -19.27 20.06
CA GLU A 310 -21.93 -19.03 21.04
C GLU A 310 -22.58 -17.64 20.90
N VAL A 311 -21.81 -16.61 20.55
CA VAL A 311 -22.31 -15.21 20.55
C VAL A 311 -22.87 -14.77 19.20
N PHE A 312 -22.33 -15.28 18.09
CA PHE A 312 -22.69 -14.81 16.74
C PHE A 312 -23.35 -15.86 15.85
N GLY A 313 -23.45 -17.11 16.31
CA GLY A 313 -23.87 -18.21 15.45
C GLY A 313 -23.01 -18.41 14.19
N LEU A 314 -21.80 -17.83 14.13
CA LEU A 314 -20.92 -17.86 12.97
C LEU A 314 -20.25 -19.21 12.81
N ASP A 315 -20.20 -19.68 11.56
CA ASP A 315 -19.51 -20.89 11.17
C ASP A 315 -17.99 -20.68 11.15
N ILE A 316 -17.29 -21.31 12.09
CA ILE A 316 -15.82 -21.36 12.20
C ILE A 316 -15.33 -22.75 11.80
N PRO A 317 -14.31 -22.87 10.94
CA PRO A 317 -13.81 -24.16 10.53
C PRO A 317 -13.20 -24.89 11.74
N THR A 318 -13.45 -26.19 11.84
CA THR A 318 -12.88 -27.04 12.90
C THR A 318 -11.40 -27.33 12.68
N GLU A 319 -10.94 -27.24 11.43
CA GLU A 319 -9.54 -27.48 11.04
C GLU A 319 -9.16 -26.63 9.82
N ILE A 320 -7.88 -26.26 9.75
CA ILE A 320 -7.26 -25.63 8.58
C ILE A 320 -5.86 -26.21 8.45
N GLU A 321 -5.48 -26.61 7.24
CA GLU A 321 -4.19 -27.25 6.99
C GLU A 321 -3.03 -26.37 7.49
N GLY A 322 -2.20 -26.97 8.37
CA GLY A 322 -1.03 -26.30 8.92
C GLY A 322 -1.32 -25.15 9.91
N VAL A 323 -2.56 -25.02 10.39
CA VAL A 323 -2.95 -24.13 11.48
C VAL A 323 -3.33 -24.98 12.69
N PRO A 324 -2.65 -24.84 13.84
CA PRO A 324 -3.01 -25.56 15.06
C PRO A 324 -4.44 -25.26 15.51
N SER A 325 -5.15 -26.28 16.02
CA SER A 325 -6.54 -26.14 16.48
C SER A 325 -6.71 -25.03 17.53
N GLU A 326 -5.75 -24.87 18.44
CA GLU A 326 -5.68 -23.80 19.46
C GLU A 326 -5.79 -22.39 18.86
N ILE A 327 -5.28 -22.19 17.63
CA ILE A 327 -5.37 -20.91 16.92
C ILE A 327 -6.79 -20.67 16.36
N LEU A 328 -7.51 -21.75 16.05
CA LEU A 328 -8.93 -21.72 15.68
C LEU A 328 -9.85 -21.65 16.91
N GLU A 329 -9.27 -21.67 18.12
CA GLU A 329 -9.95 -21.49 19.41
C GLU A 329 -9.42 -20.24 20.16
N PRO A 330 -9.78 -19.03 19.74
CA PRO A 330 -9.22 -17.78 20.29
C PRO A 330 -9.42 -17.62 21.79
N MET A 331 -10.47 -18.23 22.33
CA MET A 331 -10.68 -18.25 23.77
C MET A 331 -9.49 -18.86 24.51
N THR A 332 -8.81 -19.86 23.93
CA THR A 332 -7.65 -20.53 24.54
C THR A 332 -6.43 -19.61 24.67
N THR A 333 -6.27 -18.64 23.77
CA THR A 333 -5.12 -17.72 23.73
C THR A 333 -5.23 -16.54 24.71
N TRP A 334 -6.39 -16.39 25.36
CA TRP A 334 -6.65 -15.37 26.38
C TRP A 334 -6.46 -15.92 27.80
N PRO A 335 -5.63 -15.28 28.63
CA PRO A 335 -5.52 -15.63 30.05
C PRO A 335 -6.83 -15.40 30.81
N ASP A 336 -7.49 -14.26 30.54
CA ASP A 336 -8.78 -13.90 31.12
C ASP A 336 -9.93 -14.26 30.18
N LYS A 337 -10.64 -15.34 30.51
CA LYS A 337 -11.78 -15.86 29.75
C LYS A 337 -13.00 -14.94 29.81
N LYS A 338 -13.16 -14.16 30.89
CA LYS A 338 -14.26 -13.21 31.06
C LYS A 338 -14.03 -11.99 30.17
N ALA A 339 -12.82 -11.43 30.19
CA ALA A 339 -12.45 -10.33 29.30
C ALA A 339 -12.58 -10.70 27.80
N TYR A 340 -12.30 -11.96 27.45
CA TYR A 340 -12.56 -12.47 26.10
C TYR A 340 -14.06 -12.40 25.74
N LYS A 341 -14.93 -12.93 26.60
CA LYS A 341 -16.40 -12.89 26.37
C LYS A 341 -16.94 -11.46 26.29
N ASP A 342 -16.51 -10.58 27.18
CA ASP A 342 -16.95 -9.17 27.20
C ASP A 342 -16.49 -8.41 25.95
N THR A 343 -15.24 -8.64 25.51
CA THR A 343 -14.71 -8.08 24.26
C THR A 343 -15.48 -8.59 23.05
N LEU A 344 -15.80 -9.87 23.05
CA LEU A 344 -16.53 -10.51 21.98
C LEU A 344 -17.96 -9.96 21.86
N LEU A 345 -18.67 -9.79 22.98
CA LEU A 345 -19.98 -9.12 23.01
C LEU A 345 -19.93 -7.67 22.49
N LYS A 346 -18.91 -6.90 22.90
CA LYS A 346 -18.75 -5.50 22.46
C LYS A 346 -18.50 -5.40 20.96
N LEU A 347 -17.61 -6.24 20.43
CA LEU A 347 -17.37 -6.37 18.99
C LEU A 347 -18.63 -6.77 18.24
N GLY A 348 -19.48 -7.57 18.89
CA GLY A 348 -20.75 -7.98 18.34
C GLY A 348 -21.75 -6.87 18.13
N GLY A 349 -21.93 -6.03 19.14
CA GLY A 349 -22.77 -4.83 19.01
C GLY A 349 -22.27 -3.90 17.91
N LEU A 350 -20.95 -3.71 17.81
CA LEU A 350 -20.34 -2.90 16.74
C LEU A 350 -20.56 -3.52 15.35
N PHE A 351 -20.37 -4.83 15.22
CA PHE A 351 -20.58 -5.52 13.95
C PHE A 351 -22.05 -5.42 13.52
N LYS A 352 -23.00 -5.69 14.42
CA LYS A 352 -24.43 -5.59 14.13
C LYS A 352 -24.80 -4.17 13.68
N ASN A 353 -24.40 -3.15 14.42
CA ASN A 353 -24.69 -1.76 14.07
C ASN A 353 -24.10 -1.39 12.70
N ASN A 354 -22.86 -1.79 12.41
CA ASN A 354 -22.24 -1.50 11.12
C ASN A 354 -22.86 -2.29 9.97
N PHE A 355 -23.25 -3.54 10.21
CA PHE A 355 -23.94 -4.37 9.24
C PHE A 355 -25.33 -3.81 8.93
N GLU A 356 -26.07 -3.34 9.94
CA GLU A 356 -27.35 -2.64 9.76
C GLU A 356 -27.17 -1.32 9.00
N VAL A 357 -26.12 -0.54 9.29
CA VAL A 357 -25.77 0.65 8.50
C VAL A 357 -25.49 0.25 7.04
N PHE A 358 -24.75 -0.83 6.79
CA PHE A 358 -24.51 -1.35 5.44
C PHE A 358 -25.80 -1.78 4.75
N VAL A 359 -26.70 -2.51 5.43
CA VAL A 359 -28.02 -2.90 4.90
C VAL A 359 -28.83 -1.66 4.50
N ASN A 360 -28.74 -0.59 5.29
CA ASN A 360 -29.47 0.65 5.05
C ASN A 360 -28.81 1.54 3.99
N HIS A 361 -27.52 1.33 3.67
CA HIS A 361 -26.79 2.11 2.68
C HIS A 361 -26.85 1.43 1.31
N LYS A 362 -27.75 1.90 0.43
CA LYS A 362 -27.79 1.45 -0.96
C LYS A 362 -26.57 1.99 -1.72
N ILE A 363 -25.55 1.16 -1.93
CA ILE A 363 -24.39 1.51 -2.76
C ILE A 363 -24.63 1.05 -4.22
N GLY A 364 -24.42 1.96 -5.17
CA GLY A 364 -24.00 1.64 -6.55
C GLY A 364 -25.06 1.21 -7.57
N LYS A 365 -24.71 1.34 -8.86
CA LYS A 365 -25.53 1.08 -10.05
C LYS A 365 -25.63 -0.41 -10.44
N ASP A 366 -25.23 -1.31 -9.55
CA ASP A 366 -24.99 -2.73 -9.86
C ASP A 366 -26.29 -3.56 -9.83
N GLY A 367 -27.42 -2.88 -9.99
CA GLY A 367 -28.75 -3.46 -10.11
C GLY A 367 -29.05 -4.50 -9.04
N THR A 368 -29.03 -4.12 -7.76
CA THR A 368 -29.50 -4.87 -6.55
C THR A 368 -28.94 -6.28 -6.28
N VAL A 369 -28.55 -7.07 -7.29
CA VAL A 369 -28.25 -8.51 -7.19
C VAL A 369 -27.05 -8.79 -6.31
N LEU A 370 -25.92 -8.08 -6.47
CA LEU A 370 -24.73 -8.33 -5.65
C LEU A 370 -24.95 -7.94 -4.19
N THR A 371 -25.60 -6.80 -3.95
CA THR A 371 -25.94 -6.32 -2.60
C THR A 371 -26.88 -7.31 -1.92
N ASP A 372 -27.94 -7.76 -2.60
CA ASP A 372 -28.89 -8.74 -2.08
C ASP A 372 -28.20 -10.10 -1.83
N GLU A 373 -27.29 -10.52 -2.71
CA GLU A 373 -26.47 -11.72 -2.52
C GLU A 373 -25.56 -11.63 -1.29
N ILE A 374 -24.95 -10.48 -1.01
CA ILE A 374 -24.10 -10.27 0.17
C ILE A 374 -24.95 -10.23 1.44
N LEU A 375 -26.09 -9.53 1.41
CA LEU A 375 -27.04 -9.48 2.52
C LEU A 375 -27.57 -10.86 2.88
N ALA A 376 -27.93 -11.68 1.88
CA ALA A 376 -28.37 -13.06 2.07
C ALA A 376 -27.26 -13.98 2.61
N ALA A 377 -25.98 -13.64 2.36
CA ALA A 377 -24.83 -14.38 2.87
C ALA A 377 -24.36 -13.89 4.25
N GLY A 378 -24.91 -12.77 4.75
CA GLY A 378 -24.55 -12.16 6.01
C GLY A 378 -24.69 -13.09 7.22
N PRO A 379 -24.02 -12.78 8.34
CA PRO A 379 -24.25 -13.50 9.59
C PRO A 379 -25.70 -13.36 10.05
N ALA A 380 -26.28 -14.43 10.61
CA ALA A 380 -27.54 -14.36 11.33
C ALA A 380 -27.27 -13.89 12.76
N PHE A 381 -27.55 -12.61 13.05
CA PHE A 381 -27.43 -12.00 14.37
C PHE A 381 -28.59 -12.32 15.29
#